data_AF-A0A1E8FP97-F1
#
_entry.id   AF-A0A1E8FP97-F1
#
_cell.length_a   1.000
_cell.length_b   1.000
_cell.length_c   1.000
_cell.angle_alpha   90.00
_cell.angle_beta   90.00
_cell.angle_gamma   90.00
#
_symmetry.space_group_name_H-M   'P 1'
#
loop_
_entity.id
_entity.type
_entity.pdbx_description
1 polymer ?
#
loop_
_entity_poly.entity_id
_entity_poly.type
_entity_poly.pdbx_seq_one_letter_code
_entity_poly.pdbx_strand_id
1 'polypeptide(L)'
;MTTYFVNGTWNVGVKTPCNGMGVEIELEGTRWIPSEIAQTLMLCEGPRGERENWASDLFKAPVTWKLDGAKLTLKNSHGTVEFKDAGAAPHM
;
A
#
# COMPACT_ATOMS: atom_id res chain seq x y z
N MET A 1 -3.66 -0.46 5.95
CA MET A 1 -3.90 -0.38 4.49
C MET A 1 -5.35 -0.74 4.26
N THR A 2 -6.01 -0.07 3.33
CA THR A 2 -7.37 -0.40 2.88
C THR A 2 -7.32 -0.63 1.38
N THR A 3 -8.07 -1.62 0.88
CA THR A 3 -8.19 -1.90 -0.56
C THR A 3 -9.65 -1.80 -0.96
N TYR A 4 -9.93 -1.16 -2.09
CA TYR A 4 -11.28 -1.03 -2.64
C TYR A 4 -11.24 -1.13 -4.17
N PHE A 5 -12.32 -1.65 -4.76
CA PHE A 5 -12.45 -1.81 -6.21
C PHE A 5 -13.56 -0.89 -6.70
N VAL A 6 -13.22 0.05 -7.59
CA VAL A 6 -14.15 1.07 -8.09
C VAL A 6 -13.91 1.24 -9.58
N ASN A 7 -14.98 1.24 -10.38
CA ASN A 7 -14.95 1.47 -11.83
C ASN A 7 -13.96 0.59 -12.62
N GLY A 8 -13.77 -0.65 -12.20
CA GLY A 8 -12.86 -1.59 -12.89
C GLY A 8 -11.44 -1.59 -12.35
N THR A 9 -11.15 -0.77 -11.33
CA THR A 9 -9.79 -0.52 -10.89
C THR A 9 -9.62 -0.75 -9.39
N TRP A 10 -8.52 -1.40 -9.01
CA TRP A 10 -8.14 -1.57 -7.62
C TRP A 10 -7.43 -0.32 -7.10
N ASN A 11 -7.82 0.11 -5.92
CA ASN A 11 -7.26 1.25 -5.23
C ASN A 11 -6.78 0.82 -3.84
N VAL A 12 -5.63 1.32 -3.45
CA VAL A 12 -4.96 1.02 -2.19
C VAL A 12 -4.76 2.32 -1.42
N GLY A 13 -5.41 2.42 -0.27
CA GLY A 13 -5.17 3.46 0.73
C GLY A 13 -4.09 3.02 1.71
N VAL A 14 -2.98 3.75 1.77
CA VAL A 14 -1.87 3.51 2.67
C VAL A 14 -1.76 4.68 3.65
N LYS A 15 -1.88 4.37 4.95
CA LYS A 15 -1.52 5.31 6.01
C LYS A 15 -0.05 5.10 6.32
N THR A 16 0.76 6.07 5.92
CA THR A 16 2.18 6.10 6.20
C THR A 16 2.43 6.91 7.50
N PRO A 17 3.62 6.87 8.11
CA PRO A 17 3.87 7.51 9.40
C PRO A 17 3.63 9.02 9.41
N CYS A 18 3.86 9.70 8.29
CA CYS A 18 3.66 11.14 8.14
C CYS A 18 2.41 11.43 7.32
N ASN A 19 2.29 10.85 6.14
CA ASN A 19 1.29 11.23 5.15
C ASN A 19 0.19 10.17 4.98
N GLY A 20 -0.78 10.49 4.13
CA GLY A 20 -1.66 9.50 3.51
C GLY A 20 -1.30 9.34 2.05
N MET A 21 -1.37 8.11 1.53
CA MET A 21 -1.11 7.78 0.14
C MET A 21 -2.26 6.96 -0.46
N GLY A 22 -2.66 7.31 -1.67
CA GLY A 22 -3.54 6.52 -2.53
C GLY A 22 -2.74 5.98 -3.71
N VAL A 23 -2.92 4.70 -4.01
CA VAL A 23 -2.27 4.01 -5.14
C VAL A 23 -3.31 3.25 -5.92
N GLU A 24 -3.43 3.58 -7.19
CA GLU A 24 -4.13 2.75 -8.15
C GLU A 24 -3.23 1.56 -8.54
N ILE A 25 -3.80 0.35 -8.59
CA ILE A 25 -3.07 -0.86 -8.98
C ILE A 25 -3.81 -1.67 -10.05
N GLU A 26 -3.03 -2.24 -10.96
CA GLU A 26 -3.45 -3.33 -11.83
C GLU A 26 -2.95 -4.67 -11.28
N LEU A 27 -3.72 -5.73 -11.50
CA LEU A 27 -3.35 -7.08 -11.09
C LEU A 27 -2.80 -7.88 -12.27
N GLU A 28 -1.53 -8.26 -12.17
CA GLU A 28 -0.87 -9.17 -13.12
C GLU A 28 -0.50 -10.48 -12.41
N GLY A 29 -1.45 -11.41 -12.36
CA GLY A 29 -1.30 -12.65 -11.60
C GLY A 29 -1.07 -12.35 -10.11
N THR A 30 0.12 -12.69 -9.61
CA THR A 30 0.52 -12.42 -8.21
C THR A 30 1.23 -11.08 -8.03
N ARG A 31 1.17 -10.18 -9.01
CA ARG A 31 1.81 -8.86 -8.96
C ARG A 31 0.77 -7.76 -8.89
N TRP A 32 1.02 -6.77 -8.04
CA TRP A 32 0.36 -5.47 -8.09
C TRP A 32 1.26 -4.53 -8.87
N ILE A 33 0.75 -3.93 -9.94
CA ILE A 33 1.45 -2.96 -10.76
C ILE A 33 0.85 -1.59 -10.44
N PRO A 34 1.58 -0.70 -9.75
CA PRO A 34 1.07 0.63 -9.43
C PRO A 34 1.01 1.50 -10.70
N SER A 35 -0.08 2.26 -10.84
CA SER A 35 -0.28 3.23 -11.91
C SER A 35 -0.31 4.66 -11.34
N GLU A 36 -1.49 5.19 -11.01
CA GLU A 36 -1.65 6.52 -10.44
C GLU A 36 -1.37 6.54 -8.93
N ILE A 37 -0.62 7.56 -8.48
CA ILE A 37 -0.21 7.69 -7.08
C ILE A 37 -0.43 9.13 -6.63
N ALA A 38 -1.12 9.29 -5.51
CA ALA A 38 -1.29 10.57 -4.83
C ALA A 38 -0.88 10.46 -3.37
N GLN A 39 -0.31 11.52 -2.80
CA GLN A 39 0.08 11.58 -1.39
C GLN A 39 -0.06 13.00 -0.83
N THR A 40 -0.33 13.12 0.46
CA THR A 40 -0.24 14.41 1.15
C THR A 40 1.22 14.86 1.26
N LEU A 41 1.45 16.16 1.43
CA LEU A 41 2.79 16.77 1.41
C LEU A 41 3.20 17.39 2.77
N MET A 42 2.91 16.69 3.87
CA MET A 42 3.45 17.09 5.17
C MET A 42 4.93 16.73 5.25
N LEU A 43 5.75 17.68 5.70
CA LEU A 43 7.16 17.45 5.97
C LEU A 43 7.33 16.85 7.36
N CYS A 44 7.96 15.68 7.43
CA CYS A 44 8.37 15.06 8.69
C CYS A 44 9.87 14.78 8.66
N GLU A 45 10.60 15.27 9.64
CA GLU A 45 12.05 15.05 9.76
C GLU A 45 12.39 13.76 10.52
N GLY A 46 13.66 13.36 10.41
CA GLY A 46 14.24 12.25 11.15
C GLY A 46 13.59 10.90 10.85
N PRO A 47 13.57 9.98 11.84
CA PRO A 47 13.11 8.61 11.62
C PRO A 47 11.66 8.47 11.14
N ARG A 48 10.82 9.49 11.36
CA ARG A 48 9.44 9.50 10.86
C ARG A 48 9.41 9.68 9.34
N GLY A 49 10.19 10.61 8.82
CA GLY A 49 10.35 10.84 7.38
C GLY A 49 11.07 9.69 6.68
N GLU A 50 12.08 9.09 7.31
CA GLU A 50 12.79 7.93 6.74
C GLU A 50 11.85 6.72 6.55
N ARG A 51 11.03 6.41 7.56
CA ARG A 51 10.03 5.32 7.46
C ARG A 51 8.91 5.63 6.47
N GLU A 52 8.52 6.90 6.35
CA GLU A 52 7.60 7.38 5.32
C GLU A 52 8.14 7.11 3.92
N ASN A 53 9.39 7.53 3.67
CA ASN A 53 10.04 7.36 2.36
C ASN A 53 10.17 5.88 2.00
N TRP A 54 10.59 5.04 2.95
CA TRP A 54 10.65 3.60 2.72
C TRP A 54 9.28 2.99 2.36
N ALA A 55 8.21 3.38 3.06
CA ALA A 55 6.87 2.91 2.75
C ALA A 55 6.43 3.41 1.36
N SER A 56 6.73 4.67 1.03
CA SER A 56 6.49 5.25 -0.29
C SER A 56 7.16 4.44 -1.40
N ASP A 57 8.44 4.13 -1.25
CA ASP A 57 9.22 3.37 -2.24
C ASP A 57 8.68 1.95 -2.44
N LEU A 58 8.26 1.29 -1.36
CA LEU A 58 7.62 -0.02 -1.42
C LEU A 58 6.36 -0.01 -2.30
N PHE A 59 5.48 0.96 -2.12
CA PHE A 59 4.17 1.02 -2.82
C PHE A 59 4.24 1.68 -4.20
N LYS A 60 5.30 2.45 -4.49
CA LYS A 60 5.57 3.02 -5.82
C LYS A 60 6.16 2.02 -6.81
N ALA A 61 6.60 0.85 -6.34
CA ALA A 61 7.17 -0.20 -7.17
C ALA A 61 6.25 -1.43 -7.21
N PRO A 62 6.29 -2.23 -8.29
CA PRO A 62 5.55 -3.49 -8.35
C PRO A 62 5.86 -4.39 -7.15
N VAL A 63 4.83 -4.93 -6.52
CA VAL A 63 4.96 -5.90 -5.42
C VAL A 63 4.39 -7.24 -5.82
N THR A 64 5.04 -8.31 -5.36
CA THR A 64 4.41 -9.64 -5.35
C THR A 64 3.56 -9.74 -4.09
N TRP A 65 2.30 -10.15 -4.24
CA TRP A 65 1.39 -10.34 -3.13
C TRP A 65 1.15 -11.83 -2.87
N LYS A 66 0.93 -12.17 -1.60
CA LYS A 66 0.47 -13.50 -1.18
C LYS A 66 -0.52 -13.34 -0.03
N LEU A 67 -1.68 -13.99 -0.13
CA LEU A 67 -2.66 -14.05 0.94
C LEU A 67 -2.68 -15.47 1.52
N ASP A 68 -2.27 -15.61 2.78
CA ASP A 68 -2.32 -16.88 3.53
C ASP A 68 -3.33 -16.73 4.68
N GLY A 69 -4.56 -17.23 4.48
CA GLY A 69 -5.67 -16.99 5.39
C GLY A 69 -5.98 -15.50 5.49
N ALA A 70 -5.78 -14.93 6.69
CA ALA A 70 -5.98 -13.50 6.96
C ALA A 70 -4.68 -12.67 6.92
N LYS A 71 -3.55 -13.27 6.52
CA LYS A 71 -2.25 -12.61 6.44
C LYS A 71 -1.91 -12.28 4.99
N LEU A 72 -1.88 -10.99 4.68
CA LEU A 72 -1.41 -10.49 3.39
C LEU A 72 0.08 -10.14 3.49
N THR A 73 0.90 -10.70 2.61
CA THR A 73 2.32 -10.37 2.50
C THR A 73 2.56 -9.67 1.16
N LEU A 74 3.20 -8.50 1.18
CA LEU A 74 3.69 -7.81 -0.02
C LEU A 74 5.21 -7.78 0.00
N LYS A 75 5.84 -8.03 -1.14
CA LYS A 75 7.30 -8.08 -1.27
C LYS A 75 7.78 -7.49 -2.59
N ASN A 76 8.84 -6.68 -2.51
CA ASN A 76 9.67 -6.28 -3.66
C ASN A 76 11.13 -6.02 -3.21
N SER A 77 11.92 -5.33 -4.03
CA SER A 77 13.32 -4.97 -3.73
C SER A 77 13.50 -4.04 -2.53
N HIS A 78 12.48 -3.28 -2.14
CA HIS A 78 12.52 -2.35 -1.02
C HIS A 78 12.21 -3.03 0.32
N GLY A 79 11.57 -4.20 0.31
CA GLY A 79 11.35 -4.98 1.53
C GLY A 79 10.16 -5.92 1.48
N THR A 80 9.73 -6.34 2.67
CA THR A 80 8.55 -7.18 2.88
C THR A 80 7.70 -6.56 3.97
N VAL A 81 6.39 -6.48 3.72
CA VAL A 81 5.38 -6.06 4.71
C VAL A 81 4.34 -7.15 4.87
N GLU A 82 3.87 -7.30 6.11
CA GLU A 82 2.83 -8.24 6.47
C GLU A 82 1.67 -7.48 7.09
N PHE A 83 0.49 -7.62 6.49
CA PHE A 83 -0.75 -7.09 7.00
C PHE A 83 -1.57 -8.22 7.61
N LYS A 84 -2.24 -7.90 8.71
CA LYS A 84 -3.29 -8.72 9.29
C LYS A 84 -4.63 -8.11 8.89
N ASP A 85 -5.61 -8.96 8.61
CA ASP A 85 -6.97 -8.50 8.42
C ASP A 85 -7.46 -7.74 9.67
N ALA A 86 -7.96 -6.52 9.45
CA ALA A 86 -8.53 -5.69 10.51
C ALA A 86 -10.00 -6.04 10.79
N GLY A 87 -10.57 -7.00 10.04
CA GLY A 87 -11.98 -7.35 10.06
C GLY A 87 -12.81 -6.44 9.14
N ALA A 88 -14.10 -6.72 9.04
CA ALA A 88 -15.02 -5.88 8.30
C ALA A 88 -15.04 -4.47 8.93
N ALA A 89 -14.46 -3.49 8.24
CA ALA A 89 -14.76 -2.10 8.51
C ALA A 89 -16.25 -1.89 8.14
N PRO A 90 -17.09 -1.37 9.06
CA PRO A 90 -18.44 -0.99 8.68
C PRO A 90 -18.31 0.04 7.55
N HIS A 91 -18.96 -0.31 6.44
CA HIS A 91 -19.06 0.38 5.17
C HIS A 91 -18.81 1.89 5.28
N MET A 92 -17.81 2.39 4.52
CA MET A 92 -17.85 3.78 4.04
C MET A 92 -18.97 3.90 3.02
#